data_AF-A0A960ZVF2-F1
#
_entry.id   AF-A0A960ZVF2-F1
#
_cell.length_a   1.000
_cell.length_b   1.000
_cell.length_c   1.000
_cell.angle_alpha   90.00
_cell.angle_beta   90.00
_cell.angle_gamma   90.00
#
_symmetry.space_group_name_H-M   'P 1'
#
loop_
_entity.id
_entity.type
_entity.pdbx_description
1 polymer ?
#
loop_
_entity_poly.entity_id
_entity_poly.type
_entity_poly.pdbx_seq_one_letter_code
_entity_poly.pdbx_strand_id
1 'polypeptide(L)'
;MQLLIGALIVSPVCLCAVEFEPWSYTERDLFPSALVSAATVDWNGDEETAEDKKGPDDPKLRKKDVPLYGDENGWLAVKLSDVPPKAEIRVEIAVDGFMKPSVWQGTLKPGHKEAIIFPKGVWDYDALLQVRQQRPANASFKVTINGKELPVQTETCTMKSLNDCPFYVFFDDQGTDFEDYSMVFAAYVNENHPQVDAILKDALATGIVDSFSGYQSGDPDEVLAQVFAVWKVLQDRGIKYSDISTTTPSRYVASQTVRFLDDSINATQANCVDGTVLIASVLRKIGINVYLALVPGHCLLAFDLGEAEDSGTVGLETTMLG
;
A
#
# COMPACT_ATOMS: atom_id res chain seq x y z
N MET A 1 -28.12 2.29 72.43
CA MET A 1 -29.22 1.91 71.52
C MET A 1 -29.51 3.14 70.66
N GLN A 2 -28.73 3.37 69.60
CA GLN A 2 -29.01 2.96 68.21
C GLN A 2 -29.99 3.93 67.51
N LEU A 3 -29.46 4.73 66.58
CA LEU A 3 -30.01 4.91 65.24
C LEU A 3 -28.97 5.70 64.42
N LEU A 4 -28.07 4.94 63.79
CA LEU A 4 -27.24 5.43 62.69
C LEU A 4 -28.15 5.73 61.50
N ILE A 5 -28.13 6.97 61.04
CA ILE A 5 -28.66 7.35 59.73
C ILE A 5 -27.64 6.86 58.71
N GLY A 6 -27.97 5.78 58.01
CA GLY A 6 -27.18 5.27 56.88
C GLY A 6 -27.25 6.25 55.73
N ALA A 7 -26.19 7.03 55.53
CA ALA A 7 -25.95 7.72 54.29
C ALA A 7 -25.72 6.65 53.20
N LEU A 8 -26.64 6.54 52.25
CA LEU A 8 -26.36 5.88 50.98
C LEU A 8 -25.23 6.66 50.31
N ILE A 9 -24.01 6.17 50.45
CA ILE A 9 -22.92 6.53 49.55
C ILE A 9 -23.26 5.83 48.23
N VAL A 10 -23.93 6.57 47.35
CA VAL A 10 -23.99 6.21 45.94
C VAL A 10 -22.56 6.38 45.45
N SER A 11 -21.81 5.28 45.37
CA SER A 11 -20.56 5.25 44.62
C SER A 11 -20.84 5.85 43.25
N PRO A 12 -20.06 6.83 42.78
CA PRO A 12 -20.21 7.28 41.41
C PRO A 12 -19.97 6.05 40.54
N VAL A 13 -21.00 5.67 39.78
CA VAL A 13 -20.80 4.82 38.61
C VAL A 13 -19.70 5.53 37.83
N CYS A 14 -18.51 4.93 37.78
CA CYS A 14 -17.45 5.39 36.92
C CYS A 14 -18.03 5.23 35.51
N LEU A 15 -18.61 6.31 34.97
CA LEU A 15 -18.87 6.40 33.55
C LEU A 15 -17.49 6.31 32.92
N CYS A 16 -17.16 5.15 32.34
CA CYS A 16 -15.97 5.05 31.49
C CYS A 16 -16.02 6.23 30.52
N ALA A 17 -15.00 7.08 30.57
CA ALA A 17 -14.88 8.16 29.62
C ALA A 17 -14.63 7.53 28.25
N VAL A 18 -15.20 8.09 27.19
CA VAL A 18 -14.87 7.65 25.84
C VAL A 18 -13.39 7.92 25.61
N GLU A 19 -12.66 6.88 25.28
CA GLU A 19 -11.24 6.94 24.94
C GLU A 19 -11.07 6.64 23.46
N PHE A 20 -10.02 7.22 22.87
CA PHE A 20 -9.65 6.95 21.50
C PHE A 20 -8.15 6.75 21.38
N GLU A 21 -7.76 5.90 20.44
CA GLU A 21 -6.38 5.57 20.13
C GLU A 21 -6.15 5.83 18.63
N PRO A 22 -5.17 6.65 18.25
CA PRO A 22 -4.63 6.66 16.89
C PRO A 22 -4.22 5.26 16.47
N TRP A 23 -4.51 4.90 15.22
CA TRP A 23 -4.20 3.59 14.69
C TRP A 23 -3.68 3.69 13.24
N SER A 24 -2.75 2.83 12.87
CA SER A 24 -2.26 2.70 11.50
C SER A 24 -1.80 1.26 11.23
N TYR A 25 -2.00 0.78 10.01
CA TYR A 25 -1.48 -0.52 9.54
C TYR A 25 0.03 -0.63 9.71
N THR A 26 0.75 0.45 9.44
CA THR A 26 2.23 0.50 9.48
C THR A 26 2.74 1.24 10.72
N GLU A 27 1.91 1.27 11.78
CA GLU A 27 2.22 1.90 13.06
C GLU A 27 2.58 3.39 12.92
N ARG A 28 3.86 3.72 13.05
CA ARG A 28 4.35 5.11 12.93
C ARG A 28 5.09 5.38 11.63
N ASP A 29 5.25 4.38 10.76
CA ASP A 29 5.88 4.56 9.47
C ASP A 29 4.82 4.84 8.41
N LEU A 30 4.99 5.92 7.64
CA LEU A 30 4.14 6.25 6.49
C LEU A 30 4.97 6.04 5.23
N PHE A 31 4.48 5.21 4.31
CA PHE A 31 5.17 4.86 3.08
C PHE A 31 4.56 5.60 1.88
N PRO A 32 5.18 6.66 1.35
CA PRO A 32 4.67 7.36 0.17
C PRO A 32 4.43 6.44 -1.02
N SER A 33 5.29 5.42 -1.19
CA SER A 33 5.15 4.37 -2.20
C SER A 33 3.79 3.69 -2.14
N ALA A 34 3.44 3.15 -0.96
CA ALA A 34 2.20 2.44 -0.71
C ALA A 34 0.97 3.35 -0.74
N LEU A 35 1.11 4.59 -0.23
CA LEU A 35 0.05 5.61 -0.25
C LEU A 35 -0.33 6.03 -1.66
N VAL A 36 0.67 6.22 -2.54
CA VAL A 36 0.44 6.58 -3.94
C VAL A 36 -0.05 5.38 -4.72
N SER A 37 0.56 4.21 -4.55
CA SER A 37 0.24 3.01 -5.32
C SER A 37 -1.19 2.54 -5.16
N ALA A 38 -1.68 2.59 -3.92
CA ALA A 38 -2.99 2.07 -3.60
C ALA A 38 -4.08 3.13 -3.60
N ALA A 39 -3.78 4.36 -3.99
CA ALA A 39 -4.74 5.45 -4.03
C ALA A 39 -5.99 5.12 -4.88
N THR A 40 -5.82 4.26 -5.89
CA THR A 40 -6.87 3.85 -6.83
C THR A 40 -7.14 2.35 -6.82
N VAL A 41 -6.47 1.59 -5.94
CA VAL A 41 -6.60 0.13 -5.88
C VAL A 41 -7.52 -0.21 -4.72
N ASP A 42 -8.45 -1.12 -4.97
CA ASP A 42 -9.18 -1.79 -3.91
C ASP A 42 -8.45 -3.08 -3.56
N TRP A 43 -7.88 -3.16 -2.35
CA TRP A 43 -7.09 -4.33 -1.96
C TRP A 43 -7.84 -5.26 -1.01
N ASN A 44 -9.08 -4.95 -0.63
CA ASN A 44 -9.86 -5.80 0.30
C ASN A 44 -10.37 -7.10 -0.36
N GLY A 45 -10.00 -7.35 -1.63
CA GLY A 45 -10.51 -8.48 -2.39
C GLY A 45 -11.98 -8.28 -2.75
N ASP A 46 -12.77 -9.37 -2.71
CA ASP A 46 -14.20 -9.34 -3.03
C ASP A 46 -15.10 -9.01 -1.82
N GLU A 47 -14.59 -9.10 -0.59
CA GLU A 47 -15.38 -8.91 0.63
C GLU A 47 -15.12 -7.53 1.26
N GLU A 48 -16.18 -6.72 1.40
CA GLU A 48 -16.11 -5.44 2.12
C GLU A 48 -16.50 -5.63 3.59
N THR A 49 -15.66 -5.18 4.51
CA THR A 49 -15.90 -5.29 5.95
C THR A 49 -16.47 -4.03 6.60
N ALA A 50 -16.46 -2.88 5.90
CA ALA A 50 -16.88 -1.58 6.43
C ALA A 50 -18.34 -1.40 6.17
N GLU A 51 -19.04 -0.85 7.14
CA GLU A 51 -20.49 -0.71 7.05
C GLU A 51 -20.94 -0.05 5.74
N ASP A 52 -20.29 1.06 5.36
CA ASP A 52 -20.78 1.96 4.33
C ASP A 52 -20.56 1.44 2.90
N LYS A 53 -19.83 0.33 2.75
CA LYS A 53 -19.59 -0.32 1.45
C LYS A 53 -20.12 -1.74 1.33
N LYS A 54 -20.71 -2.31 2.38
CA LYS A 54 -21.28 -3.68 2.32
C LYS A 54 -22.38 -3.83 1.27
N GLY A 55 -22.16 -4.74 0.34
CA GLY A 55 -23.13 -5.32 -0.57
C GLY A 55 -24.01 -6.39 0.09
N PRO A 56 -25.00 -6.92 -0.65
CA PRO A 56 -25.92 -7.96 -0.15
C PRO A 56 -25.25 -9.29 0.22
N ASP A 57 -24.12 -9.59 -0.42
CA ASP A 57 -23.39 -10.84 -0.29
C ASP A 57 -22.29 -10.80 0.79
N ASP A 58 -21.98 -9.62 1.34
CA ASP A 58 -20.95 -9.46 2.36
C ASP A 58 -21.36 -10.03 3.73
N PRO A 59 -20.38 -10.50 4.52
CA PRO A 59 -20.64 -11.01 5.87
C PRO A 59 -21.34 -9.98 6.76
N LYS A 60 -22.48 -10.38 7.33
CA LYS A 60 -23.17 -9.55 8.33
C LYS A 60 -22.32 -9.39 9.58
N LEU A 61 -22.18 -8.14 10.04
CA LEU A 61 -21.48 -7.82 11.29
C LEU A 61 -22.15 -8.54 12.46
N ARG A 62 -21.39 -9.36 13.20
CA ARG A 62 -21.88 -10.07 14.38
C ARG A 62 -21.79 -9.14 15.60
N LYS A 63 -22.61 -9.39 16.62
CA LYS A 63 -22.61 -8.58 17.86
C LYS A 63 -21.27 -8.46 18.58
N LYS A 64 -20.38 -9.44 18.38
CA LYS A 64 -19.05 -9.49 19.00
C LYS A 64 -17.96 -8.80 18.17
N ASP A 65 -18.28 -8.45 16.93
CA ASP A 65 -17.31 -7.85 16.02
C ASP A 65 -17.23 -6.33 16.28
N VAL A 66 -16.04 -5.76 16.07
CA VAL A 66 -15.85 -4.30 16.12
C VAL A 66 -16.21 -3.74 14.74
N PRO A 67 -17.17 -2.81 14.63
CA PRO A 67 -17.53 -2.21 13.35
C PRO A 67 -16.39 -1.35 12.80
N LEU A 68 -16.12 -1.52 11.50
CA LEU A 68 -15.27 -0.65 10.70
C LEU A 68 -16.14 0.36 9.94
N TYR A 69 -15.69 1.61 9.86
CA TYR A 69 -16.36 2.67 9.12
C TYR A 69 -15.39 3.45 8.23
N GLY A 70 -15.86 3.88 7.07
CA GLY A 70 -15.12 4.74 6.15
C GLY A 70 -14.32 3.96 5.12
N ASP A 71 -13.08 4.40 4.85
CA ASP A 71 -12.23 3.82 3.81
C ASP A 71 -11.41 2.65 4.35
N GLU A 72 -11.80 1.43 4.04
CA GLU A 72 -11.08 0.21 4.47
C GLU A 72 -9.67 0.10 3.91
N ASN A 73 -9.44 0.69 2.74
CA ASN A 73 -8.10 0.84 2.17
C ASN A 73 -7.32 2.01 2.80
N GLY A 74 -7.83 2.58 3.89
CA GLY A 74 -7.23 3.68 4.61
C GLY A 74 -6.05 3.23 5.47
N TRP A 75 -4.97 4.02 5.47
CA TRP A 75 -3.76 3.72 6.23
C TRP A 75 -3.79 4.24 7.68
N LEU A 76 -4.70 5.17 7.97
CA LEU A 76 -4.81 5.86 9.25
C LEU A 76 -6.25 5.79 9.75
N ALA A 77 -6.40 5.45 11.02
CA ALA A 77 -7.70 5.31 11.67
C ALA A 77 -7.68 5.85 13.10
N VAL A 78 -8.87 5.87 13.68
CA VAL A 78 -9.05 6.00 15.13
C VAL A 78 -9.82 4.79 15.63
N LYS A 79 -9.29 4.13 16.64
CA LYS A 79 -10.01 3.15 17.44
C LYS A 79 -10.71 3.85 18.60
N LEU A 80 -12.00 3.59 18.77
CA LEU A 80 -12.82 4.13 19.85
C LEU A 80 -13.25 3.01 20.80
N SER A 81 -13.25 3.32 22.09
CA SER A 81 -13.68 2.42 23.16
C SER A 81 -14.72 3.10 24.06
N ASP A 82 -15.59 2.31 24.68
CA ASP A 82 -16.65 2.75 25.60
C ASP A 82 -17.60 3.83 25.02
N VAL A 83 -17.84 3.78 23.71
CA VAL A 83 -18.69 4.73 23.00
C VAL A 83 -20.16 4.57 23.42
N PRO A 84 -20.88 5.66 23.76
CA PRO A 84 -22.29 5.60 24.11
C PRO A 84 -23.16 5.04 22.96
N PRO A 85 -24.22 4.28 23.26
CA PRO A 85 -25.13 3.78 22.24
C PRO A 85 -25.72 4.92 21.39
N LYS A 86 -25.71 4.75 20.06
CA LYS A 86 -26.20 5.74 19.09
C LYS A 86 -25.48 7.10 19.17
N ALA A 87 -24.23 7.12 19.65
CA ALA A 87 -23.45 8.35 19.65
C ALA A 87 -23.23 8.88 18.22
N GLU A 88 -23.37 10.19 18.06
CA GLU A 88 -22.89 10.91 16.88
C GLU A 88 -21.39 11.11 17.02
N ILE A 89 -20.64 10.65 16.03
CA ILE A 89 -19.19 10.62 16.03
C ILE A 89 -18.69 11.41 14.83
N ARG A 90 -17.68 12.25 15.06
CA ARG A 90 -16.88 12.87 14.00
C ARG A 90 -15.40 12.60 14.29
N VAL A 91 -14.71 12.01 13.32
CA VAL A 91 -13.26 11.79 13.36
C VAL A 91 -12.62 12.65 12.26
N GLU A 92 -11.57 13.37 12.61
CA GLU A 92 -10.74 14.12 11.68
C GLU A 92 -9.27 13.75 11.89
N ILE A 93 -8.61 13.37 10.81
CA ILE A 93 -7.17 13.08 10.80
C ILE A 93 -6.50 14.00 9.78
N ALA A 94 -5.32 14.50 10.11
CA ALA A 94 -4.47 15.26 9.18
C ALA A 94 -2.99 14.91 9.40
N VAL A 95 -2.19 14.97 8.35
CA VAL A 95 -0.73 14.80 8.42
C VAL A 95 -0.08 16.06 7.86
N ASP A 96 0.72 16.74 8.68
CA ASP A 96 1.31 18.04 8.36
C ASP A 96 2.11 17.98 7.05
N GLY A 97 1.62 18.71 6.04
CA GLY A 97 2.24 18.81 4.72
C GLY A 97 1.99 17.63 3.77
N PHE A 98 1.26 16.59 4.19
CA PHE A 98 1.06 15.37 3.39
C PHE A 98 -0.39 14.90 3.28
N MET A 99 -1.25 15.21 4.26
CA MET A 99 -2.66 14.86 4.23
C MET A 99 -3.49 16.01 4.79
N LYS A 100 -4.43 16.51 3.99
CA LYS A 100 -5.38 17.54 4.42
C LYS A 100 -6.34 16.95 5.47
N PRO A 101 -7.01 17.79 6.27
CA PRO A 101 -8.04 17.32 7.21
C PRO A 101 -9.05 16.42 6.51
N SER A 102 -9.00 15.14 6.89
CA SER A 102 -9.77 14.03 6.32
C SER A 102 -10.78 13.60 7.36
N VAL A 103 -12.07 13.65 7.00
CA VAL A 103 -13.16 13.61 7.98
C VAL A 103 -14.07 12.44 7.68
N TRP A 104 -14.43 11.71 8.74
CA TRP A 104 -15.59 10.83 8.76
C TRP A 104 -16.59 11.31 9.81
N GLN A 105 -17.88 11.22 9.50
CA GLN A 105 -18.95 11.56 10.43
C GLN A 105 -20.13 10.60 10.28
N GLY A 106 -20.63 10.09 11.40
CA GLY A 106 -21.73 9.13 11.41
C GLY A 106 -22.22 8.79 12.81
N THR A 107 -23.06 7.76 12.91
CA THR A 107 -23.63 7.30 14.17
C THR A 107 -23.18 5.86 14.45
N LEU A 108 -22.81 5.55 15.70
CA LEU A 108 -22.44 4.19 16.08
C LEU A 108 -23.64 3.23 15.92
N LYS A 109 -23.40 2.07 15.30
CA LYS A 109 -24.37 0.98 15.21
C LYS A 109 -24.90 0.55 16.59
N PRO A 110 -26.22 0.30 16.71
CA PRO A 110 -26.80 -0.21 17.95
C PRO A 110 -26.15 -1.53 18.40
N GLY A 111 -25.88 -1.66 19.70
CA GLY A 111 -25.35 -2.89 20.29
C GLY A 111 -23.82 -2.99 20.33
N HIS A 112 -23.11 -2.02 19.76
CA HIS A 112 -21.65 -1.91 19.85
C HIS A 112 -21.24 -0.78 20.80
N LYS A 113 -20.03 -0.89 21.36
CA LYS A 113 -19.39 0.12 22.21
C LYS A 113 -18.00 0.51 21.72
N GLU A 114 -17.54 -0.13 20.65
CA GLU A 114 -16.24 0.06 20.04
C GLU A 114 -16.45 0.33 18.55
N ALA A 115 -15.49 1.00 17.93
CA ALA A 115 -15.45 1.24 16.49
C ALA A 115 -14.02 1.49 16.04
N ILE A 116 -13.71 1.14 14.80
CA ILE A 116 -12.51 1.64 14.11
C ILE A 116 -12.98 2.46 12.92
N ILE A 117 -12.49 3.68 12.83
CA ILE A 117 -12.96 4.66 11.85
C ILE A 117 -11.78 5.11 11.00
N PHE A 118 -11.90 4.91 9.70
CA PHE A 118 -10.95 5.29 8.67
C PHE A 118 -11.50 6.44 7.83
N PRO A 119 -11.24 7.71 8.18
CA PRO A 119 -11.57 8.81 7.28
C PRO A 119 -10.89 8.63 5.92
N LYS A 120 -11.62 8.92 4.82
CA LYS A 120 -11.04 8.90 3.48
C LYS A 120 -9.92 9.93 3.39
N GLY A 121 -8.68 9.45 3.29
CA GLY A 121 -7.48 10.30 3.28
C GLY A 121 -7.43 11.21 2.07
N VAL A 122 -7.42 12.52 2.30
CA VAL A 122 -7.19 13.55 1.27
C VAL A 122 -5.69 13.84 1.21
N TRP A 123 -4.95 12.92 0.61
CA TRP A 123 -3.50 12.98 0.48
C TRP A 123 -3.03 14.05 -0.52
N ASP A 124 -1.90 14.68 -0.21
CA ASP A 124 -1.17 15.54 -1.14
C ASP A 124 -0.14 14.68 -1.89
N TYR A 125 -0.59 14.10 -3.01
CA TYR A 125 0.23 13.17 -3.80
C TYR A 125 1.48 13.84 -4.39
N ASP A 126 1.41 15.12 -4.73
CA ASP A 126 2.58 15.86 -5.19
C ASP A 126 3.63 15.94 -4.08
N ALA A 127 3.23 16.26 -2.85
CA ALA A 127 4.15 16.26 -1.71
C ALA A 127 4.74 14.88 -1.41
N LEU A 128 3.92 13.82 -1.49
CA LEU A 128 4.37 12.43 -1.29
C LEU A 128 5.42 12.02 -2.34
N LEU A 129 5.20 12.34 -3.61
CA LEU A 129 6.11 12.04 -4.72
C LEU A 129 7.46 12.78 -4.62
N GLN A 130 7.57 13.80 -3.77
CA GLN A 130 8.82 14.53 -3.52
C GLN A 130 9.63 14.00 -2.33
N VAL A 131 9.15 13.00 -1.58
CA VAL A 131 9.88 12.48 -0.42
C VAL A 131 11.03 11.57 -0.87
N ARG A 132 12.23 12.13 -1.02
CA ARG A 132 13.45 11.36 -1.39
C ARG A 132 14.29 10.88 -0.21
N GLN A 133 14.03 11.41 0.96
CA GLN A 133 14.73 11.05 2.19
C GLN A 133 13.73 10.93 3.32
N GLN A 134 13.98 9.96 4.21
CA GLN A 134 13.16 9.76 5.40
C GLN A 134 13.14 11.05 6.24
N ARG A 135 11.95 11.42 6.74
CA ARG A 135 11.76 12.64 7.54
C ARG A 135 10.61 12.48 8.54
N PRO A 136 10.63 13.20 9.67
CA PRO A 136 9.49 13.21 10.57
C PRO A 136 8.30 13.95 9.94
N ALA A 137 7.09 13.51 10.29
CA ALA A 137 5.83 14.18 10.02
C ALA A 137 4.91 14.05 11.25
N ASN A 138 4.08 15.06 11.53
CA ASN A 138 3.12 14.98 12.62
C ASN A 138 1.75 14.62 12.08
N ALA A 139 1.12 13.60 12.66
CA ALA A 139 -0.26 13.23 12.41
C ALA A 139 -1.13 13.69 13.59
N SER A 140 -2.19 14.44 13.32
CA SER A 140 -3.13 14.93 14.32
C SER A 140 -4.47 14.21 14.21
N PHE A 141 -5.04 13.84 15.36
CA PHE A 141 -6.27 13.07 15.47
C PHE A 141 -7.24 13.82 16.37
N LYS A 142 -8.42 14.14 15.84
CA LYS A 142 -9.49 14.85 16.55
C LYS A 142 -10.75 14.03 16.51
N VAL A 143 -11.37 13.86 17.68
CA VAL A 143 -12.61 13.10 17.84
C VAL A 143 -13.64 13.97 18.55
N THR A 144 -14.85 14.01 18.00
CA THR A 144 -16.03 14.62 18.62
C THR A 144 -17.09 13.56 18.84
N ILE A 145 -17.62 13.47 20.06
CA ILE A 145 -18.69 12.54 20.43
C ILE A 145 -19.88 13.35 20.95
N ASN A 146 -21.04 13.25 20.32
CA ASN A 146 -22.27 13.97 20.67
C ASN A 146 -22.02 15.49 20.84
N GLY A 147 -21.26 16.09 19.93
CA GLY A 147 -20.89 17.51 19.96
C GLY A 147 -19.83 17.90 21.00
N LYS A 148 -19.31 16.95 21.80
CA LYS A 148 -18.20 17.20 22.74
C LYS A 148 -16.87 16.76 22.11
N GLU A 149 -15.94 17.70 22.01
CA GLU A 149 -14.57 17.42 21.58
C GLU A 149 -13.80 16.67 22.67
N LEU A 150 -13.08 15.62 22.26
CA LEU A 150 -12.08 14.95 23.09
C LEU A 150 -10.72 15.65 22.92
N PRO A 151 -9.77 15.47 23.87
CA PRO A 151 -8.42 16.01 23.72
C PRO A 151 -7.77 15.57 22.41
N VAL A 152 -7.22 16.51 21.67
CA VAL A 152 -6.48 16.22 20.42
C VAL A 152 -5.25 15.38 20.74
N GLN A 153 -5.02 14.34 19.97
CA GLN A 153 -3.80 13.55 20.02
C GLN A 153 -2.93 13.86 18.81
N THR A 154 -1.61 13.83 18.99
CA THR A 154 -0.64 14.07 17.91
C THR A 154 0.47 13.05 18.03
N GLU A 155 0.68 12.30 16.96
CA GLU A 155 1.74 11.31 16.84
C GLU A 155 2.83 11.84 15.91
N THR A 156 4.10 11.66 16.29
CA THR A 156 5.21 11.87 15.36
C THR A 156 5.44 10.58 14.59
N CYS A 157 5.15 10.62 13.30
CA CYS A 157 5.36 9.56 12.34
C CYS A 157 6.68 9.75 11.60
N THR A 158 7.20 8.66 11.06
CA THR A 158 8.31 8.63 10.13
C THR A 158 7.76 8.55 8.71
N MET A 159 7.88 9.61 7.93
CA MET A 159 7.66 9.55 6.49
C MET A 159 8.87 8.89 5.83
N LYS A 160 8.67 7.71 5.25
CA LYS A 160 9.71 6.92 4.57
C LYS A 160 10.05 7.53 3.21
N SER A 161 11.17 7.11 2.61
CA SER A 161 11.48 7.52 1.25
C SER A 161 10.44 6.98 0.27
N LEU A 162 10.16 7.68 -0.83
CA LEU A 162 9.31 7.18 -1.91
C LEU A 162 9.86 5.88 -2.52
N ASN A 163 11.18 5.68 -2.45
CA ASN A 163 11.80 4.45 -2.89
C ASN A 163 11.72 3.33 -1.83
N ASP A 164 11.32 3.59 -0.58
CA ASP A 164 11.12 2.53 0.41
C ASP A 164 9.76 1.88 0.15
N CYS A 165 9.74 0.64 -0.34
CA CYS A 165 8.53 -0.13 -0.60
C CYS A 165 8.28 -1.11 0.54
N PRO A 166 7.14 -1.03 1.27
CA PRO A 166 6.77 -2.05 2.24
C PRO A 166 6.34 -3.33 1.51
N PHE A 167 6.63 -4.49 2.10
CA PHE A 167 6.19 -5.78 1.56
C PHE A 167 5.66 -6.75 2.61
N TYR A 168 6.00 -6.60 3.90
CA TYR A 168 5.32 -7.28 5.00
C TYR A 168 5.01 -6.33 6.15
N VAL A 169 3.85 -6.51 6.76
CA VAL A 169 3.46 -5.87 8.02
C VAL A 169 3.28 -6.95 9.07
N PHE A 170 4.05 -6.89 10.16
CA PHE A 170 4.04 -7.87 11.24
C PHE A 170 3.14 -7.40 12.38
N PHE A 171 2.28 -8.29 12.88
CA PHE A 171 1.38 -8.03 14.01
C PHE A 171 1.93 -8.54 15.35
N ASP A 172 3.08 -9.22 15.32
CA ASP A 172 3.80 -9.65 16.51
C ASP A 172 5.31 -9.41 16.39
N ASP A 173 6.00 -9.37 17.53
CA ASP A 173 7.46 -9.16 17.59
C ASP A 173 8.27 -10.39 17.09
N GLN A 174 7.64 -11.56 16.88
CA GLN A 174 8.31 -12.78 16.39
C GLN A 174 8.26 -12.90 14.86
N GLY A 175 7.49 -12.06 14.18
CA GLY A 175 7.22 -12.11 12.74
C GLY A 175 6.40 -13.34 12.32
N THR A 176 5.63 -13.94 13.23
CA THR A 176 4.84 -15.15 12.93
C THR A 176 3.45 -14.86 12.38
N ASP A 177 2.87 -13.72 12.78
CA ASP A 177 1.63 -13.18 12.25
C ASP A 177 1.94 -11.94 11.40
N PHE A 178 1.61 -11.98 10.11
CA PHE A 178 1.90 -10.91 9.17
C PHE A 178 0.91 -10.86 8.00
N GLU A 179 0.77 -9.67 7.43
CA GLU A 179 0.10 -9.43 6.16
C GLU A 179 1.11 -9.23 5.02
N ASP A 180 0.82 -9.82 3.86
CA ASP A 180 1.58 -9.66 2.63
C ASP A 180 1.13 -8.42 1.87
N TYR A 181 2.06 -7.46 1.72
CA TYR A 181 1.88 -6.22 0.95
C TYR A 181 2.79 -6.17 -0.27
N SER A 182 3.37 -7.29 -0.68
CA SER A 182 4.30 -7.34 -1.80
C SER A 182 3.67 -6.94 -3.15
N MET A 183 2.35 -6.92 -3.25
CA MET A 183 1.61 -6.32 -4.36
C MET A 183 2.01 -4.85 -4.64
N VAL A 184 2.48 -4.12 -3.62
CA VAL A 184 2.94 -2.73 -3.75
C VAL A 184 4.15 -2.61 -4.69
N PHE A 185 4.95 -3.68 -4.88
CA PHE A 185 6.02 -3.67 -5.88
C PHE A 185 5.50 -3.41 -7.31
N ALA A 186 4.31 -3.89 -7.65
CA ALA A 186 3.72 -3.68 -8.97
C ALA A 186 3.48 -2.20 -9.28
N ALA A 187 3.37 -1.35 -8.27
CA ALA A 187 3.15 0.08 -8.45
C ALA A 187 4.37 0.85 -8.99
N TYR A 188 5.54 0.23 -8.97
CA TYR A 188 6.74 0.79 -9.59
C TYR A 188 6.80 0.50 -11.10
N VAL A 189 5.87 -0.31 -11.62
CA VAL A 189 5.67 -0.48 -13.06
C VAL A 189 5.06 0.81 -13.63
N ASN A 190 5.69 1.38 -14.65
CA ASN A 190 5.27 2.61 -15.32
C ASN A 190 5.45 2.51 -16.83
N GLU A 191 4.50 1.87 -17.51
CA GLU A 191 4.47 1.69 -18.96
C GLU A 191 4.34 3.01 -19.75
N ASN A 192 3.97 4.10 -19.07
CA ASN A 192 3.80 5.42 -19.68
C ASN A 192 5.02 6.33 -19.48
N HIS A 193 6.09 5.83 -18.87
CA HIS A 193 7.30 6.62 -18.67
C HIS A 193 8.01 6.91 -20.02
N PRO A 194 8.47 8.15 -20.30
CA PRO A 194 9.09 8.50 -21.58
C PRO A 194 10.32 7.67 -21.97
N GLN A 195 11.05 7.12 -21.00
CA GLN A 195 12.18 6.23 -21.28
C GLN A 195 11.77 4.87 -21.85
N VAL A 196 10.51 4.44 -21.66
CA VAL A 196 10.00 3.21 -22.29
C VAL A 196 10.02 3.35 -23.81
N ASP A 197 9.52 4.45 -24.36
CA ASP A 197 9.54 4.69 -25.81
C ASP A 197 10.97 4.75 -26.36
N ALA A 198 11.92 5.28 -25.58
CA ALA A 198 13.33 5.27 -25.94
C ALA A 198 13.92 3.85 -25.99
N ILE A 199 13.55 2.97 -25.04
CA ILE A 199 13.98 1.56 -25.04
C ILE A 199 13.40 0.83 -26.25
N LEU A 200 12.10 1.01 -26.52
CA LEU A 200 11.44 0.37 -27.66
C LEU A 200 12.05 0.81 -28.99
N LYS A 201 12.37 2.10 -29.13
CA LYS A 201 13.07 2.62 -30.32
C LYS A 201 14.44 1.97 -30.50
N ASP A 202 15.23 1.87 -29.44
CA ASP A 202 16.55 1.23 -29.50
C ASP A 202 16.43 -0.27 -29.81
N ALA A 203 15.38 -0.93 -29.31
CA ALA A 203 15.13 -2.34 -29.54
C ALA A 203 14.79 -2.63 -31.02
N LEU A 204 14.00 -1.77 -31.67
CA LEU A 204 13.79 -1.83 -33.13
C LEU A 204 15.10 -1.62 -33.90
N ALA A 205 15.96 -0.73 -33.42
CA ALA A 205 17.25 -0.44 -34.07
C ALA A 205 18.24 -1.63 -34.01
N THR A 206 18.01 -2.62 -33.14
CA THR A 206 18.81 -3.86 -33.12
C THR A 206 18.58 -4.75 -34.33
N GLY A 207 17.42 -4.64 -35.00
CA GLY A 207 17.00 -5.54 -36.07
C GLY A 207 16.62 -6.96 -35.61
N ILE A 208 16.51 -7.20 -34.30
CA ILE A 208 16.01 -8.47 -33.75
C ILE A 208 14.52 -8.64 -34.05
N VAL A 209 13.77 -7.54 -33.99
CA VAL A 209 12.35 -7.45 -34.35
C VAL A 209 12.11 -6.23 -35.22
N ASP A 210 11.19 -6.36 -36.19
CA ASP A 210 10.81 -5.25 -37.08
C ASP A 210 9.67 -4.39 -36.49
N SER A 211 8.92 -4.93 -35.54
CA SER A 211 7.81 -4.26 -34.86
C SER A 211 7.50 -4.94 -33.52
N PHE A 212 6.74 -4.25 -32.66
CA PHE A 212 6.14 -4.84 -31.46
C PHE A 212 4.67 -5.13 -31.71
N SER A 213 4.34 -6.42 -31.80
CA SER A 213 3.01 -6.93 -32.10
C SER A 213 2.29 -7.48 -30.86
N GLY A 214 2.97 -7.56 -29.71
CA GLY A 214 2.46 -8.22 -28.52
C GLY A 214 2.14 -9.68 -28.86
N TYR A 215 0.85 -10.03 -28.82
CA TYR A 215 0.34 -11.37 -29.13
C TYR A 215 -0.25 -11.54 -30.53
N GLN A 216 -0.23 -10.52 -31.39
CA GLN A 216 -1.01 -10.51 -32.64
C GLN A 216 -0.64 -11.60 -33.66
N SER A 217 0.61 -12.09 -33.64
CA SER A 217 1.01 -13.19 -34.52
C SER A 217 0.52 -14.56 -34.06
N GLY A 218 0.19 -14.70 -32.77
CA GLY A 218 -0.10 -15.98 -32.14
C GLY A 218 1.12 -16.91 -32.04
N ASP A 219 2.33 -16.43 -32.35
CA ASP A 219 3.56 -17.22 -32.31
C ASP A 219 4.36 -16.93 -31.02
N PRO A 220 4.51 -17.90 -30.11
CA PRO A 220 5.34 -17.78 -28.92
C PRO A 220 6.78 -17.34 -29.19
N ASP A 221 7.36 -17.74 -30.32
CA ASP A 221 8.75 -17.39 -30.66
C ASP A 221 8.88 -15.90 -31.00
N GLU A 222 7.83 -15.28 -31.56
CA GLU A 222 7.79 -13.83 -31.78
C GLU A 222 7.64 -13.05 -30.46
N VAL A 223 6.88 -13.57 -29.49
CA VAL A 223 6.82 -12.97 -28.13
C VAL A 223 8.20 -13.02 -27.48
N LEU A 224 8.88 -14.16 -27.55
CA LEU A 224 10.25 -14.32 -27.05
C LEU A 224 11.23 -13.36 -27.74
N ALA A 225 11.13 -13.18 -29.06
CA ALA A 225 11.97 -12.24 -29.80
C ALA A 225 11.78 -10.79 -29.34
N GLN A 226 10.52 -10.37 -29.09
CA GLN A 226 10.21 -9.03 -28.57
C GLN A 226 10.80 -8.83 -27.17
N VAL A 227 10.62 -9.80 -26.26
CA VAL A 227 11.19 -9.75 -24.90
C VAL A 227 12.72 -9.72 -24.97
N PHE A 228 13.32 -10.55 -25.83
CA PHE A 228 14.76 -10.60 -26.00
C PHE A 228 15.34 -9.29 -26.55
N ALA A 229 14.66 -8.63 -27.49
CA ALA A 229 15.07 -7.33 -28.01
C ALA A 229 15.13 -6.26 -26.90
N VAL A 230 14.12 -6.24 -26.02
CA VAL A 230 14.09 -5.34 -24.85
C VAL A 230 15.23 -5.66 -23.89
N TRP A 231 15.38 -6.93 -23.51
CA TRP A 231 16.45 -7.39 -22.62
C TRP A 231 17.83 -7.03 -23.17
N LYS A 232 18.03 -7.21 -24.48
CA LYS A 232 19.30 -6.91 -25.15
C LYS A 232 19.65 -5.42 -25.09
N VAL A 233 18.68 -4.53 -25.30
CA VAL A 233 18.90 -3.08 -25.16
C VAL A 233 19.30 -2.71 -23.74
N LEU A 234 18.64 -3.28 -22.73
CA LEU A 234 18.97 -3.02 -21.33
C LEU A 234 20.37 -3.52 -20.97
N GLN A 235 20.76 -4.70 -21.48
CA GLN A 235 22.12 -5.20 -21.38
C GLN A 235 23.13 -4.26 -22.08
N ASP A 236 22.84 -3.81 -23.30
CA ASP A 236 23.74 -2.93 -24.08
C ASP A 236 23.89 -1.54 -23.44
N ARG A 237 22.87 -1.08 -22.71
CA ARG A 237 22.93 0.10 -21.84
C ARG A 237 23.76 -0.12 -20.57
N GLY A 238 24.24 -1.34 -20.33
CA GLY A 238 25.16 -1.67 -19.25
C GLY A 238 24.51 -1.69 -17.87
N ILE A 239 23.21 -1.97 -17.79
CA ILE A 239 22.53 -2.13 -16.50
C ILE A 239 23.10 -3.36 -15.79
N LYS A 240 23.63 -3.14 -14.59
CA LYS A 240 24.22 -4.20 -13.75
C LYS A 240 23.38 -4.53 -12.54
N TYR A 241 23.46 -5.77 -12.09
CA TYR A 241 22.85 -6.13 -10.81
C TYR A 241 23.53 -5.39 -9.64
N SER A 242 22.71 -4.85 -8.74
CA SER A 242 23.17 -4.14 -7.54
C SER A 242 22.18 -4.33 -6.40
N ASP A 243 22.54 -5.14 -5.40
CA ASP A 243 21.71 -5.41 -4.21
C ASP A 243 21.74 -4.26 -3.20
N ILE A 244 21.32 -3.09 -3.65
CA ILE A 244 21.08 -1.92 -2.79
C ILE A 244 19.58 -1.89 -2.50
N SER A 245 19.18 -2.76 -1.58
CA SER A 245 17.80 -2.97 -1.15
C SER A 245 17.56 -2.51 0.30
N THR A 246 18.63 -2.20 1.05
CA THR A 246 18.55 -1.86 2.47
C THR A 246 17.82 -0.55 2.74
N THR A 247 16.83 -0.59 3.63
CA THR A 247 16.13 0.60 4.16
C THR A 247 16.47 0.81 5.63
N THR A 248 16.11 1.99 6.16
CA THR A 248 16.14 2.19 7.62
C THR A 248 15.15 1.21 8.27
N PRO A 249 15.58 0.37 9.23
CA PRO A 249 14.72 -0.64 9.84
C PRO A 249 13.46 -0.03 10.46
N SER A 250 12.33 -0.72 10.28
CA SER A 250 11.11 -0.51 11.05
C SER A 250 10.93 -1.69 12.00
N ARG A 251 10.23 -1.47 13.12
CA ARG A 251 9.96 -2.54 14.09
C ARG A 251 8.98 -3.58 13.54
N TYR A 252 7.96 -3.12 12.82
CA TYR A 252 6.82 -3.95 12.40
C TYR A 252 6.63 -4.00 10.89
N VAL A 253 7.45 -3.30 10.11
CA VAL A 253 7.31 -3.27 8.65
C VAL A 253 8.60 -3.73 7.99
N ALA A 254 8.52 -4.81 7.22
CA ALA A 254 9.57 -5.15 6.27
C ALA A 254 9.42 -4.28 5.03
N SER A 255 10.50 -3.62 4.63
CA SER A 255 10.56 -2.80 3.43
C SER A 255 11.90 -2.94 2.76
N GLN A 256 11.95 -2.64 1.46
CA GLN A 256 13.19 -2.55 0.71
C GLN A 256 13.19 -1.33 -0.21
N THR A 257 14.38 -0.87 -0.59
CA THR A 257 14.52 0.18 -1.59
C THR A 257 14.18 -0.38 -2.97
N VAL A 258 13.26 0.27 -3.67
CA VAL A 258 12.92 0.02 -5.07
C VAL A 258 13.09 1.32 -5.86
N ARG A 259 13.94 1.30 -6.87
CA ARG A 259 14.18 2.42 -7.78
C ARG A 259 13.05 2.53 -8.80
N PHE A 260 12.71 3.77 -9.15
CA PHE A 260 11.88 4.00 -10.32
C PHE A 260 12.64 3.68 -11.61
N LEU A 261 11.88 3.52 -12.68
CA LEU A 261 12.38 3.16 -14.00
C LEU A 261 13.55 4.07 -14.44
N ASP A 262 13.41 5.38 -14.25
CA ASP A 262 14.42 6.38 -14.61
C ASP A 262 15.65 6.34 -13.69
N ASP A 263 15.45 6.17 -12.39
CA ASP A 263 16.54 6.00 -11.42
C ASP A 263 17.42 4.79 -11.79
N SER A 264 16.81 3.66 -12.13
CA SER A 264 17.51 2.43 -12.53
C SER A 264 18.32 2.60 -13.81
N ILE A 265 17.72 3.25 -14.82
CA ILE A 265 18.38 3.52 -16.11
C ILE A 265 19.53 4.52 -15.93
N ASN A 266 19.32 5.60 -15.19
CA ASN A 266 20.34 6.63 -14.96
C ASN A 266 21.51 6.12 -14.12
N ALA A 267 21.23 5.26 -13.12
CA ALA A 267 22.25 4.67 -12.26
C ALA A 267 22.98 3.48 -12.91
N THR A 268 22.47 2.96 -14.04
CA THR A 268 22.94 1.72 -14.69
C THR A 268 23.00 0.53 -13.72
N GLN A 269 22.09 0.51 -12.74
CA GLN A 269 22.07 -0.44 -11.64
C GLN A 269 20.64 -0.79 -11.28
N ALA A 270 20.39 -2.07 -11.02
CA ALA A 270 19.08 -2.57 -10.60
C ALA A 270 19.24 -3.72 -9.61
N ASN A 271 18.48 -3.70 -8.51
CA ASN A 271 18.23 -4.92 -7.73
C ASN A 271 17.19 -5.81 -8.44
N CYS A 272 16.83 -6.95 -7.84
CA CYS A 272 15.93 -7.92 -8.44
C CYS A 272 14.53 -7.35 -8.71
N VAL A 273 14.01 -6.49 -7.83
CA VAL A 273 12.73 -5.82 -8.04
C VAL A 273 12.85 -4.67 -9.03
N ASP A 274 13.86 -3.81 -8.90
CA ASP A 274 14.14 -2.70 -9.83
C ASP A 274 14.16 -3.18 -11.28
N GLY A 275 14.91 -4.26 -11.55
CA GLY A 275 15.06 -4.83 -12.88
C GLY A 275 13.76 -5.45 -13.39
N THR A 276 13.02 -6.11 -12.50
CA THR A 276 11.72 -6.71 -12.81
C THR A 276 10.70 -5.64 -13.18
N VAL A 277 10.53 -4.59 -12.37
CA VAL A 277 9.54 -3.52 -12.66
C VAL A 277 9.94 -2.68 -13.87
N LEU A 278 11.23 -2.49 -14.11
CA LEU A 278 11.76 -1.85 -15.31
C LEU A 278 11.36 -2.63 -16.59
N ILE A 279 11.66 -3.93 -16.64
CA ILE A 279 11.31 -4.73 -17.82
C ILE A 279 9.79 -4.87 -17.94
N ALA A 280 9.08 -5.10 -16.83
CA ALA A 280 7.63 -5.16 -16.80
C ALA A 280 6.98 -3.91 -17.41
N SER A 281 7.50 -2.71 -17.11
CA SER A 281 7.01 -1.46 -17.68
C SER A 281 7.08 -1.43 -19.21
N VAL A 282 8.18 -1.95 -19.77
CA VAL A 282 8.37 -2.01 -21.22
C VAL A 282 7.48 -3.08 -21.85
N LEU A 283 7.38 -4.27 -21.24
CA LEU A 283 6.56 -5.36 -21.77
C LEU A 283 5.06 -5.05 -21.71
N ARG A 284 4.59 -4.41 -20.63
CA ARG A 284 3.21 -3.93 -20.52
C ARG A 284 2.87 -2.92 -21.61
N LYS A 285 3.81 -2.02 -21.96
CA LYS A 285 3.62 -1.04 -23.04
C LYS A 285 3.36 -1.69 -24.40
N ILE A 286 3.94 -2.86 -24.66
CA ILE A 286 3.77 -3.60 -25.91
C ILE A 286 2.67 -4.68 -25.83
N GLY A 287 1.85 -4.65 -24.78
CA GLY A 287 0.68 -5.51 -24.65
C GLY A 287 0.98 -6.94 -24.17
N ILE A 288 2.16 -7.19 -23.59
CA ILE A 288 2.51 -8.48 -22.99
C ILE A 288 2.05 -8.49 -21.52
N ASN A 289 1.34 -9.54 -21.14
CA ASN A 289 0.98 -9.82 -19.75
C ASN A 289 2.22 -10.25 -18.97
N VAL A 290 2.44 -9.61 -17.83
CA VAL A 290 3.60 -9.83 -16.97
C VAL A 290 3.17 -9.99 -15.53
N TYR A 291 3.99 -10.72 -14.79
CA TYR A 291 3.81 -11.01 -13.38
C TYR A 291 5.13 -10.81 -12.66
N LEU A 292 5.05 -10.33 -11.42
CA LEU A 292 6.17 -10.30 -10.50
C LEU A 292 6.14 -11.60 -9.71
N ALA A 293 7.07 -12.51 -9.99
CA ALA A 293 7.16 -13.79 -9.31
C ALA A 293 8.12 -13.65 -8.12
N LEU A 294 7.55 -13.63 -6.91
CA LEU A 294 8.28 -13.50 -5.67
C LEU A 294 8.60 -14.89 -5.10
N VAL A 295 9.88 -15.13 -4.84
CA VAL A 295 10.36 -16.30 -4.10
C VAL A 295 11.16 -15.80 -2.89
N PRO A 296 11.41 -16.61 -1.86
CA PRO A 296 12.13 -16.15 -0.68
C PRO A 296 13.46 -15.46 -1.03
N GLY A 297 13.53 -14.14 -0.79
CA GLY A 297 14.71 -13.32 -1.03
C GLY A 297 14.97 -12.91 -2.48
N HIS A 298 14.06 -13.17 -3.43
CA HIS A 298 14.28 -12.85 -4.84
C HIS A 298 12.99 -12.53 -5.60
N CYS A 299 13.12 -11.74 -6.66
CA CYS A 299 12.03 -11.36 -7.55
C CYS A 299 12.43 -11.63 -9.01
N LEU A 300 11.57 -12.35 -9.71
CA LEU A 300 11.69 -12.69 -11.12
C LEU A 300 10.57 -11.99 -11.89
N LEU A 301 10.84 -11.69 -13.15
CA LEU A 301 9.77 -11.36 -14.09
C LEU A 301 9.20 -12.68 -14.63
N ALA A 302 7.89 -12.79 -14.75
CA ALA A 302 7.25 -13.80 -15.58
C ALA A 302 6.38 -13.13 -16.63
N PHE A 303 6.22 -13.75 -17.80
CA PHE A 303 5.37 -13.23 -18.86
C PHE A 303 4.72 -14.36 -19.67
N ASP A 304 3.54 -14.09 -20.20
CA ASP A 304 2.81 -15.07 -21.01
C ASP A 304 3.29 -15.05 -22.45
N LEU A 305 3.33 -16.23 -23.08
CA LEU A 305 3.68 -16.44 -24.49
C LEU A 305 2.49 -16.25 -25.45
N GLY A 306 1.30 -15.97 -24.92
CA GLY A 306 0.09 -15.72 -25.70
C GLY A 306 -0.98 -15.03 -24.87
N GLU A 307 -2.10 -14.66 -25.50
CA GLU A 307 -3.22 -14.02 -24.82
C GLU A 307 -4.17 -15.04 -24.14
N ALA A 308 -4.17 -16.30 -24.60
CA ALA A 308 -5.04 -17.33 -24.05
C ALA A 308 -4.59 -17.79 -22.66
N GLU A 309 -5.54 -18.15 -21.79
CA GLU A 309 -5.26 -18.62 -20.41
C GLU A 309 -4.40 -19.89 -20.35
N ASP A 310 -4.42 -20.71 -21.39
CA ASP A 310 -3.60 -21.93 -21.51
C ASP A 310 -2.24 -21.68 -22.20
N SER A 311 -1.92 -20.42 -22.52
CA SER A 311 -0.62 -20.07 -23.05
C SER A 311 0.47 -20.32 -22.00
N GLY A 312 1.66 -20.74 -22.46
CA GLY A 312 2.78 -20.97 -21.55
C GLY A 312 3.29 -19.67 -20.93
N THR A 313 3.67 -19.71 -19.65
CA THR A 313 4.32 -18.59 -18.97
C THR A 313 5.82 -18.87 -18.83
N VAL A 314 6.66 -17.87 -19.10
CA VAL A 314 8.12 -17.97 -18.99
C VAL A 314 8.64 -17.04 -17.90
N GLY A 315 9.54 -17.55 -17.06
CA GLY A 315 10.29 -16.75 -16.10
C GLY A 315 11.58 -16.18 -16.71
N LEU A 316 11.84 -14.90 -16.47
CA LEU A 316 13.04 -14.17 -16.85
C LEU A 316 13.80 -13.73 -15.59
N GLU A 317 15.02 -14.24 -15.47
CA GLU A 317 15.96 -13.85 -14.41
C GLU A 317 16.57 -12.47 -14.74
N THR A 318 16.14 -11.45 -14.01
CA THR A 318 16.52 -10.05 -14.28
C THR A 318 17.90 -9.70 -13.72
N THR A 319 18.44 -10.48 -12.78
CA THR A 319 19.82 -10.31 -12.29
C THR A 319 20.88 -10.63 -13.35
N MET A 320 20.52 -11.32 -14.43
CA MET A 320 21.43 -11.70 -15.52
C MET A 320 21.60 -10.61 -16.60
N LEU A 321 21.06 -9.41 -16.40
CA LEU A 321 21.26 -8.28 -17.33
C LEU A 321 22.74 -7.84 -17.43
N GLY A 322 23.54 -8.02 -16.38
CA GLY A 322 24.97 -7.66 -16.37
C GLY A 322 25.64 -7.74 -15.01
#